data_AF-A0A2V7AB19-F1
#
_entry.id   AF-A0A2V7AB19-F1
#
_cell.length_a   1.000
_cell.length_b   1.000
_cell.length_c   1.000
_cell.angle_alpha   90.00
_cell.angle_beta   90.00
_cell.angle_gamma   90.00
#
_symmetry.space_group_name_H-M   'P 1'
#
loop_
_entity.id
_entity.type
_entity.pdbx_description
1 polymer ?
#
loop_
_entity_poly.entity_id
_entity_poly.type
_entity_poly.pdbx_seq_one_letter_code
_entity_poly.pdbx_strand_id
1 'polypeptide(L)'
;MRWLMEFYNERRGILARYGIEAPLPAAALLLGRRAALAEYPSTPRGRRPSLFERAERVGGQDASGWVLYRIVKDNGQGSTRYKVVSVLALILLISFAVTRTVDGQVPTAADFAACNEEGPRTVKMGSASPTTRDHVRADSARGGAITTTYTDFTGQVIASSDPQIHGMKAEGAKNATYQAAYRSCMRRKGF
;
A
#
# COMPACT_ATOMS: atom_id res chain seq x y z
N MET A 1 19.66 29.01 16.23
CA MET A 1 19.84 27.64 15.70
C MET A 1 19.54 26.64 16.80
N ARG A 2 18.95 25.49 16.47
CA ARG A 2 18.47 24.52 17.45
C ARG A 2 19.33 23.26 17.45
N TRP A 3 19.48 22.65 18.61
CA TRP A 3 20.27 21.45 18.84
C TRP A 3 19.40 20.41 19.53
N LEU A 4 19.40 19.19 19.01
CA LEU A 4 18.80 18.03 19.68
C LEU A 4 19.90 17.30 20.45
N MET A 5 19.68 17.12 21.74
CA MET A 5 20.64 16.53 22.65
C MET A 5 20.00 15.35 23.39
N GLU A 6 20.72 14.24 23.47
CA GLU A 6 20.34 13.08 24.26
C GLU A 6 21.36 12.91 25.41
N PHE A 7 20.87 12.94 26.64
CA PHE A 7 21.66 12.64 27.84
C PHE A 7 21.26 11.27 28.37
N TYR A 8 22.24 10.41 28.61
CA TYR A 8 22.03 9.10 29.21
C TYR A 8 22.54 9.13 30.65
N ASN A 9 21.71 8.69 31.60
CA ASN A 9 22.13 8.48 32.98
C ASN A 9 22.57 7.03 33.17
N GLU A 10 23.87 6.80 33.28
CA GLU A 10 24.43 5.44 33.37
C GLU A 10 23.99 4.69 34.63
N ARG A 11 23.73 5.43 35.72
CA ARG A 11 23.33 4.85 37.01
C ARG A 11 21.85 4.48 37.06
N ARG A 12 21.01 5.24 36.33
CA ARG A 12 19.55 5.11 36.36
C ARG A 12 18.97 4.45 35.11
N GLY A 13 19.76 4.26 34.06
CA GLY A 13 19.30 3.72 32.78
C GLY A 13 18.29 4.64 32.06
N ILE A 14 18.37 5.96 32.30
CA ILE A 14 17.40 6.93 31.77
C ILE A 14 18.01 7.66 30.57
N LEU A 15 17.25 7.77 29.48
CA LEU A 15 17.60 8.62 28.34
C LEU A 15 16.68 9.84 28.30
N ALA A 16 17.26 11.04 28.47
CA ALA A 16 16.55 12.31 28.43
C ALA A 16 16.89 13.07 27.13
N ARG A 17 15.88 13.71 26.51
CA ARG A 17 16.00 14.39 25.21
C ARG A 17 15.63 15.86 25.32
N TYR A 18 16.49 16.75 24.85
CA TYR A 18 16.27 18.19 24.89
C TYR A 18 16.53 18.84 23.53
N GLY A 19 15.60 19.73 23.12
CA GLY A 19 15.79 20.62 21.99
C GLY A 19 16.16 22.01 22.47
N ILE A 20 17.43 22.41 22.36
CA ILE A 20 17.98 23.66 22.91
C ILE A 20 18.30 24.64 21.79
N GLU A 21 17.89 25.90 21.95
CA GLU A 21 18.32 26.98 21.07
C GLU A 21 19.62 27.60 21.60
N ALA A 22 20.69 27.53 20.82
CA ALA A 22 21.98 28.12 21.18
C ALA A 22 22.85 28.37 19.94
N PRO A 23 23.69 29.42 19.91
CA PRO A 23 24.53 29.76 18.77
C PRO A 23 25.68 28.76 18.53
N LEU A 24 26.07 27.96 19.53
CA LEU A 24 27.17 26.99 19.46
C LEU A 24 26.78 25.66 20.11
N PRO A 25 27.35 24.53 19.67
CA PRO A 25 27.05 23.21 20.26
C PRO A 25 27.49 23.14 21.74
N ALA A 26 28.61 23.76 22.08
CA ALA A 26 29.08 23.83 23.47
C ALA A 26 28.12 24.63 24.38
N ALA A 27 27.54 25.72 23.88
CA ALA A 27 26.53 26.48 24.61
C ALA A 27 25.25 25.67 24.79
N ALA A 28 24.83 24.93 23.75
CA ALA A 28 23.71 24.00 23.84
C ALA A 28 23.93 22.93 24.91
N LEU A 29 25.13 22.35 24.98
CA LEU A 29 25.50 21.35 25.98
C LEU A 29 25.35 21.85 27.41
N LEU A 30 25.83 23.05 27.69
CA LEU A 30 25.70 23.63 29.03
C LEU A 30 24.23 23.84 29.43
N LEU A 31 23.41 24.36 28.51
CA LEU A 31 21.98 24.58 28.74
C LEU A 31 21.22 23.25 28.86
N GLY A 32 21.48 22.28 27.98
CA GLY A 32 20.86 20.96 28.00
C GLY A 32 21.20 20.18 29.27
N ARG A 33 22.46 20.26 29.73
CA ARG A 33 22.87 19.63 30.99
C ARG A 33 22.21 20.27 32.21
N ARG A 34 22.05 21.60 32.23
CA ARG A 34 21.28 22.28 33.28
C ARG A 34 19.81 21.83 33.29
N ALA A 35 19.19 21.70 32.12
CA ALA A 35 17.83 21.19 32.01
C ALA A 35 17.70 19.75 32.54
N ALA A 36 18.64 18.87 32.18
CA ALA A 36 18.68 17.49 32.67
C ALA A 36 18.82 17.42 34.20
N LEU A 37 19.69 18.26 34.78
CA LEU A 37 19.88 18.31 36.24
C LEU A 37 18.69 18.95 36.98
N ALA A 38 17.96 19.87 36.35
CA ALA A 38 16.77 20.47 36.93
C ALA A 38 15.58 19.50 36.95
N GLU A 39 15.39 18.73 35.88
CA GLU A 39 14.33 17.72 35.77
C GLU A 39 14.64 16.48 36.62
N TYR A 40 15.93 16.11 36.70
CA TYR A 40 16.41 14.96 37.45
C TYR A 40 17.48 15.38 38.46
N PRO A 41 17.08 16.04 39.57
CA PRO A 41 18.02 16.46 40.59
C PRO A 41 18.77 15.25 41.16
N SER A 42 20.08 15.42 41.37
CA SER A 42 20.86 14.43 42.10
C SER A 42 20.33 14.36 43.53
N THR A 43 20.10 13.14 44.05
CA THR A 43 19.65 12.99 45.44
C THR A 43 20.74 13.49 46.39
N PRO A 44 20.42 14.37 47.36
CA PRO A 44 21.39 14.81 48.36
C PRO A 44 21.79 13.60 49.21
N ARG A 45 23.02 13.10 49.05
CA ARG A 45 23.57 12.09 49.97
C ARG A 45 24.31 12.81 51.09
N GLY A 46 23.74 12.78 52.30
CA GLY A 46 24.36 13.29 53.53
C GLY A 46 25.57 12.49 54.04
N ARG A 47 26.27 11.73 53.17
CA ARG A 47 27.41 10.90 53.56
C ARG A 47 28.68 11.42 52.93
N ARG A 48 29.76 11.49 53.73
CA ARG A 48 31.08 11.86 53.23
C ARG A 48 31.46 10.93 52.07
N PRO A 49 31.82 11.46 50.90
CA PRO A 49 32.12 10.64 49.74
C PRO A 49 33.39 9.83 49.97
N SER A 50 33.35 8.58 49.54
CA SER A 50 34.47 7.63 49.61
C SER A 50 35.66 8.12 48.77
N LEU A 51 36.85 7.57 49.02
CA LEU A 51 38.06 7.89 48.23
C LEU A 51 37.88 7.53 46.74
N PHE A 52 37.15 6.44 46.45
CA PHE A 52 36.80 6.05 45.09
C PHE A 52 35.89 7.09 44.40
N GLU A 53 34.84 7.55 45.09
CA GLU A 53 33.95 8.63 44.59
C GLU A 53 34.64 10.00 44.48
N ARG A 54 35.79 10.19 45.13
CA ARG A 54 36.64 11.37 44.94
C ARG A 54 37.52 11.21 43.71
N ALA A 55 38.08 10.02 43.47
CA ALA A 55 38.88 9.73 42.29
C ALA A 55 38.07 9.84 41.00
N GLU A 56 36.82 9.32 40.97
CA GLU A 56 35.91 9.47 39.82
C GLU A 56 35.62 10.94 39.50
N ARG A 57 35.48 11.78 40.53
CA ARG A 57 35.28 13.23 40.37
C ARG A 57 36.48 13.96 39.79
N VAL A 58 37.70 13.48 40.06
CA VAL A 58 38.94 14.03 39.49
C VAL A 58 39.15 13.52 38.05
N GLY A 59 38.65 12.33 37.73
CA GLY A 59 38.70 11.70 36.40
C GLY A 59 37.73 12.26 35.35
N GLY A 60 37.01 13.35 35.64
CA GLY A 60 36.12 14.01 34.68
C GLY A 60 34.71 13.43 34.57
N GLN A 61 34.36 12.40 35.35
CA GLN A 61 32.98 11.95 35.50
C GLN A 61 32.27 12.82 36.53
N ASP A 62 31.20 13.50 36.10
CA ASP A 62 30.36 14.22 37.04
C ASP A 62 29.65 13.24 37.98
N ALA A 63 29.47 13.63 39.25
CA ALA A 63 28.84 12.76 40.23
C ALA A 63 27.36 12.48 39.94
N SER A 64 26.78 13.15 38.93
CA SER A 64 25.38 13.04 38.55
C SER A 64 25.10 11.81 37.69
N GLY A 65 26.14 11.23 37.07
CA GLY A 65 26.04 10.05 36.22
C GLY A 65 25.40 10.34 34.86
N TRP A 66 25.23 11.61 34.50
CA TRP A 66 24.69 12.04 33.21
C TRP A 66 25.82 12.21 32.20
N VAL A 67 25.72 11.49 31.09
CA VAL A 67 26.67 11.56 29.97
C VAL A 67 25.94 12.08 28.75
N LEU A 68 26.59 12.97 28.00
CA LEU A 68 26.10 13.35 26.67
C LEU A 68 26.25 12.14 25.75
N TYR A 69 25.13 11.54 25.36
CA TYR A 69 25.12 10.40 24.46
C TYR A 69 25.15 10.83 23.00
N ARG A 70 24.39 11.88 22.66
CA ARG A 70 24.29 12.38 21.28
C ARG A 70 23.98 13.87 21.24
N ILE A 71 24.61 14.58 20.30
CA ILE A 71 24.26 15.96 19.92
C ILE A 71 24.13 16.05 18.40
N VAL A 72 23.02 16.63 17.93
CA VAL A 72 22.74 16.82 16.51
C VAL A 72 22.19 18.23 16.29
N LYS A 73 22.57 18.87 15.19
CA LYS A 73 21.95 20.13 14.77
C LYS A 73 20.50 19.84 14.34
N ASP A 74 19.54 20.44 15.04
CA ASP A 74 18.12 20.33 14.70
C ASP A 74 17.79 21.35 13.61
N ASN A 75 17.63 20.86 12.39
CA ASN A 75 17.30 21.68 11.21
C ASN A 75 15.79 22.02 11.13
N GLY A 76 15.00 21.78 12.17
CA GLY A 76 13.56 22.05 12.16
C GLY A 76 12.76 21.07 11.29
N GLN A 77 13.41 20.07 10.69
CA GLN A 77 12.80 18.85 10.15
C GLN A 77 12.46 17.91 11.32
N GLY A 78 11.65 18.45 12.23
CA GLY A 78 11.15 17.76 13.41
C GLY A 78 10.45 16.48 12.99
N SER A 79 10.74 15.44 13.77
CA SER A 79 10.38 14.07 13.46
C SER A 79 8.90 13.78 13.31
N THR A 80 8.08 14.74 13.71
CA THR A 80 6.63 14.70 13.65
C THR A 80 6.10 15.03 12.25
N ARG A 81 6.77 15.92 11.50
CA ARG A 81 6.31 16.28 10.14
C ARG A 81 6.53 15.13 9.16
N TYR A 82 7.67 14.44 9.24
CA TYR A 82 7.89 13.26 8.39
C TYR A 82 6.93 12.13 8.76
N LYS A 83 6.60 11.91 10.05
CA LYS A 83 5.62 10.87 10.42
C LYS A 83 4.22 11.17 9.92
N VAL A 84 3.75 12.41 10.03
CA VAL A 84 2.41 12.80 9.54
C VAL A 84 2.36 12.76 8.01
N VAL A 85 3.39 13.27 7.32
CA VAL A 85 3.47 13.18 5.85
C VAL A 85 3.60 11.74 5.38
N SER A 86 4.39 10.90 6.07
CA SER A 86 4.50 9.48 5.75
C SER A 86 3.21 8.71 6.02
N VAL A 87 2.48 9.00 7.11
CA VAL A 87 1.18 8.38 7.40
C VAL A 87 0.14 8.83 6.38
N LEU A 88 0.07 10.12 6.04
CA LEU A 88 -0.82 10.63 5.00
C LEU A 88 -0.47 10.06 3.61
N ALA A 89 0.81 9.97 3.28
CA ALA A 89 1.27 9.34 2.05
C ALA A 89 0.96 7.84 2.02
N LEU A 90 1.10 7.13 3.14
CA LEU A 90 0.75 5.72 3.24
C LEU A 90 -0.77 5.52 3.11
N ILE A 91 -1.57 6.36 3.76
CA ILE A 91 -3.05 6.35 3.63
C ILE A 91 -3.45 6.67 2.18
N LEU A 92 -2.83 7.66 1.54
CA LEU A 92 -3.06 7.98 0.13
C LEU A 92 -2.66 6.81 -0.79
N LEU A 93 -1.51 6.17 -0.57
CA LEU A 93 -1.07 5.01 -1.34
C LEU A 93 -2.00 3.81 -1.17
N ILE A 94 -2.44 3.52 0.06
CA ILE A 94 -3.41 2.46 0.36
C ILE A 94 -4.78 2.80 -0.28
N SER A 95 -5.18 4.08 -0.27
CA SER A 95 -6.43 4.53 -0.90
C SER A 95 -6.35 4.47 -2.43
N PHE A 96 -5.19 4.76 -3.02
CA PHE A 96 -4.95 4.62 -4.47
C PHE A 96 -4.91 3.15 -4.90
N ALA A 97 -4.45 2.23 -4.04
CA ALA A 97 -4.51 0.79 -4.31
C ALA A 97 -5.94 0.22 -4.33
N VAL A 98 -6.94 1.00 -3.90
CA VAL A 98 -8.38 0.63 -3.92
C VAL A 98 -9.16 1.45 -4.95
N THR A 99 -8.50 2.21 -5.82
CA THR A 99 -9.15 2.59 -7.08
C THR A 99 -9.13 1.37 -7.99
N ARG A 100 -10.20 0.56 -7.97
CA ARG A 100 -10.50 -0.23 -9.16
C ARG A 100 -10.64 0.78 -10.28
N THR A 101 -9.74 0.72 -11.25
CA THR A 101 -9.94 1.38 -12.52
C THR A 101 -11.22 0.77 -13.09
N VAL A 102 -12.35 1.48 -12.90
CA VAL A 102 -13.53 1.30 -13.75
C VAL A 102 -13.25 2.08 -15.04
N ASP A 103 -12.12 1.77 -15.66
CA ASP A 103 -12.05 1.91 -17.10
C ASP A 103 -13.01 0.85 -17.60
N GLY A 104 -14.04 1.28 -18.33
CA GLY A 104 -14.88 0.36 -19.08
C GLY A 104 -14.00 -0.33 -20.11
N GLN A 105 -13.24 -1.32 -19.66
CA GLN A 105 -12.30 -2.07 -20.47
C GLN A 105 -13.17 -2.69 -21.57
N VAL A 106 -12.93 -2.28 -22.81
CA VAL A 106 -13.62 -2.89 -23.94
C VAL A 106 -13.00 -4.28 -24.12
N PRO A 107 -13.81 -5.35 -24.25
CA PRO A 107 -13.30 -6.68 -24.50
C PRO A 107 -12.27 -6.71 -25.64
N THR A 108 -11.14 -7.39 -25.43
CA THR A 108 -10.11 -7.54 -26.45
C THR A 108 -10.31 -8.79 -27.29
N ALA A 109 -9.63 -8.89 -28.44
CA ALA A 109 -9.63 -10.12 -29.25
C ALA A 109 -9.15 -11.35 -28.45
N ALA A 110 -8.24 -11.16 -27.49
CA ALA A 110 -7.77 -12.23 -26.61
C ALA A 110 -8.87 -12.70 -25.64
N ASP A 111 -9.72 -11.78 -25.15
CA ASP A 111 -10.85 -12.13 -24.29
C ASP A 111 -11.89 -12.95 -25.05
N PHE A 112 -12.18 -12.57 -26.30
CA PHE A 112 -13.08 -13.32 -27.17
C PHE A 112 -12.55 -14.72 -27.43
N ALA A 113 -11.26 -14.85 -27.78
CA ALA A 113 -10.62 -16.13 -28.04
C ALA A 113 -10.69 -17.06 -26.81
N ALA A 114 -10.35 -16.53 -25.62
CA ALA A 114 -10.40 -17.29 -24.38
C ALA A 114 -11.83 -17.80 -24.07
N CYS A 115 -12.85 -16.94 -24.19
CA CYS A 115 -14.23 -17.36 -23.96
C CYS A 115 -14.75 -18.31 -25.04
N ASN A 116 -14.29 -18.18 -26.29
CA ASN A 116 -14.64 -19.11 -27.37
C ASN A 116 -14.01 -20.50 -27.18
N GLU A 117 -12.84 -20.59 -26.54
CA GLU A 117 -12.24 -21.87 -26.13
C GLU A 117 -12.91 -22.48 -24.90
N GLU A 118 -13.38 -21.65 -23.96
CA GLU A 118 -14.08 -22.14 -22.77
C GLU A 118 -15.48 -22.67 -23.11
N GLY A 119 -16.21 -22.01 -24.01
CA GLY A 119 -17.58 -22.34 -24.37
C GLY A 119 -17.86 -23.85 -24.57
N PRO A 120 -17.15 -24.56 -25.47
CA PRO A 120 -17.37 -25.99 -25.70
C PRO A 120 -17.12 -26.84 -24.45
N ARG A 121 -16.19 -26.45 -23.59
CA ARG A 121 -15.87 -27.17 -22.35
C ARG A 121 -17.03 -27.05 -21.36
N THR A 122 -17.57 -25.85 -21.18
CA THR A 122 -18.75 -25.60 -20.35
C THR A 122 -20.00 -26.32 -20.87
N VAL A 123 -20.20 -26.33 -22.20
CA VAL A 123 -21.30 -27.10 -22.83
C VAL A 123 -21.14 -28.60 -22.53
N LYS A 124 -19.93 -29.16 -22.72
CA LYS A 124 -19.65 -30.58 -22.44
C LYS A 124 -19.88 -30.94 -20.97
N MET A 125 -19.61 -30.02 -20.05
CA MET A 125 -19.85 -30.19 -18.62
C MET A 125 -21.32 -30.05 -18.21
N GLY A 126 -22.21 -29.59 -19.11
CA GLY A 126 -23.61 -29.32 -18.77
C GLY A 126 -23.80 -28.19 -17.74
N SER A 127 -22.79 -27.34 -17.53
CA SER A 127 -22.80 -26.29 -16.50
C SER A 127 -23.34 -24.95 -16.98
N ALA A 128 -23.66 -24.82 -18.26
CA ALA A 128 -24.31 -23.64 -18.83
C ALA A 128 -25.83 -23.77 -18.81
N SER A 129 -26.51 -22.77 -18.23
CA SER A 129 -27.96 -22.65 -18.21
C SER A 129 -28.42 -21.55 -19.19
N PRO A 130 -28.90 -21.90 -20.39
CA PRO A 130 -29.37 -20.92 -21.36
C PRO A 130 -30.67 -20.24 -20.93
N THR A 131 -30.80 -18.97 -21.31
CA THR A 131 -32.01 -18.17 -21.10
C THR A 131 -32.88 -18.16 -22.35
N THR A 132 -34.15 -17.77 -22.23
CA THR A 132 -35.06 -17.59 -23.40
C THR A 132 -34.43 -16.71 -24.48
N ARG A 133 -33.69 -15.66 -24.10
CA ARG A 133 -32.99 -14.79 -25.06
C ARG A 133 -31.90 -15.53 -25.82
N ASP A 134 -31.15 -16.41 -25.15
CA ASP A 134 -30.09 -17.20 -25.78
C ASP A 134 -30.70 -18.17 -26.82
N HIS A 135 -31.88 -18.75 -26.54
CA HIS A 135 -32.63 -19.57 -27.50
C HIS A 135 -33.08 -18.78 -28.73
N VAL A 136 -33.77 -17.65 -28.54
CA VAL A 136 -34.25 -16.80 -29.64
C VAL A 136 -33.11 -16.32 -30.53
N ARG A 137 -31.98 -15.94 -29.91
CA ARG A 137 -30.81 -15.45 -30.63
C ARG A 137 -30.13 -16.58 -31.41
N ALA A 138 -30.10 -17.81 -30.86
CA ALA A 138 -29.61 -18.99 -31.55
C ALA A 138 -30.54 -19.44 -32.71
N ASP A 139 -31.86 -19.35 -32.54
CA ASP A 139 -32.84 -19.58 -33.61
C ASP A 139 -32.64 -18.57 -34.75
N SER A 140 -32.44 -17.30 -34.41
CA SER A 140 -32.19 -16.23 -35.39
C SER A 140 -30.89 -16.45 -36.16
N ALA A 141 -29.81 -16.84 -35.46
CA ALA A 141 -28.53 -17.18 -36.09
C ALA A 141 -28.64 -18.41 -37.02
N ARG A 142 -29.47 -19.40 -36.66
CA ARG A 142 -29.80 -20.54 -37.55
C ARG A 142 -30.63 -20.12 -38.77
N GLY A 143 -31.53 -19.15 -38.60
CA GLY A 143 -32.34 -18.57 -39.67
C GLY A 143 -31.60 -17.60 -40.60
N GLY A 144 -30.30 -17.37 -40.39
CA GLY A 144 -29.50 -16.46 -41.21
C GLY A 144 -29.83 -14.98 -41.02
N ALA A 145 -30.58 -14.61 -39.97
CA ALA A 145 -30.88 -13.22 -39.66
C ALA A 145 -29.58 -12.48 -39.32
N ILE A 146 -29.36 -11.36 -40.04
CA ILE A 146 -28.19 -10.48 -40.10
C ILE A 146 -27.30 -10.56 -38.85
N THR A 147 -26.43 -11.56 -38.85
CA THR A 147 -25.29 -11.64 -37.97
C THR A 147 -24.14 -11.15 -38.81
N THR A 148 -23.80 -9.86 -38.69
CA THR A 148 -22.61 -9.34 -39.35
C THR A 148 -21.42 -10.12 -38.82
N THR A 149 -20.85 -10.99 -39.63
CA THR A 149 -19.66 -11.75 -39.24
C THR A 149 -18.42 -11.12 -39.83
N TYR A 150 -17.32 -11.17 -39.09
CA TYR A 150 -15.99 -10.88 -39.61
C TYR A 150 -15.06 -12.06 -39.32
N THR A 151 -13.95 -12.13 -40.05
CA THR A 151 -12.94 -13.16 -39.86
C THR A 151 -11.80 -12.58 -39.03
N ASP A 152 -11.48 -13.23 -37.91
CA ASP A 152 -10.27 -12.98 -37.15
C ASP A 152 -9.26 -14.14 -37.32
N PHE A 153 -8.14 -14.08 -36.60
CA PHE A 153 -7.10 -15.11 -36.63
C PHE A 153 -7.54 -16.48 -36.08
N THR A 154 -8.69 -16.55 -35.41
CA THR A 154 -9.31 -17.77 -34.85
C THR A 154 -10.47 -18.32 -35.69
N GLY A 155 -10.93 -17.56 -36.69
CA GLY A 155 -11.99 -17.95 -37.62
C GLY A 155 -13.10 -16.89 -37.74
N GLN A 156 -14.28 -17.34 -38.17
CA GLN A 156 -15.44 -16.46 -38.34
C GLN A 156 -16.14 -16.20 -36.99
N VAL A 157 -16.27 -14.92 -36.64
CA VAL A 157 -16.87 -14.45 -35.40
C VAL A 157 -17.98 -13.43 -35.69
N ILE A 158 -18.88 -13.23 -34.72
CA ILE A 158 -20.02 -12.31 -34.86
C ILE A 158 -19.64 -10.91 -34.37
N ALA A 159 -19.98 -9.90 -35.17
CA ALA A 159 -20.02 -8.50 -34.73
C ALA A 159 -21.40 -8.21 -34.15
N SER A 160 -21.41 -7.77 -32.90
CA SER A 160 -22.61 -7.37 -32.18
C SER A 160 -22.37 -6.06 -31.45
N SER A 161 -23.41 -5.24 -31.30
CA SER A 161 -23.38 -4.08 -30.41
C SER A 161 -23.47 -4.46 -28.93
N ASP A 162 -23.92 -5.67 -28.62
CA ASP A 162 -23.91 -6.26 -27.27
C ASP A 162 -22.52 -6.85 -26.98
N PRO A 163 -21.71 -6.24 -26.08
CA PRO A 163 -20.35 -6.69 -25.79
C PRO A 163 -20.28 -8.11 -25.24
N GLN A 164 -21.36 -8.61 -24.63
CA GLN A 164 -21.39 -9.94 -24.02
C GLN A 164 -21.45 -11.08 -25.05
N ILE A 165 -21.69 -10.75 -26.32
CA ILE A 165 -21.75 -11.71 -27.43
C ILE A 165 -20.89 -11.29 -28.63
N HIS A 166 -20.32 -10.09 -28.60
CA HIS A 166 -19.37 -9.65 -29.63
C HIS A 166 -18.14 -10.56 -29.65
N GLY A 167 -17.63 -10.91 -30.83
CA GLY A 167 -16.47 -11.77 -30.98
C GLY A 167 -16.75 -13.26 -30.73
N MET A 168 -18.01 -13.66 -30.55
CA MET A 168 -18.39 -15.07 -30.42
C MET A 168 -18.23 -15.80 -31.76
N LYS A 169 -17.75 -17.05 -31.74
CA LYS A 169 -17.69 -17.90 -32.95
C LYS A 169 -19.07 -18.02 -33.61
N ALA A 170 -19.12 -17.82 -34.93
CA ALA A 170 -20.37 -17.86 -35.69
C ALA A 170 -21.12 -19.20 -35.57
N GLU A 171 -20.39 -20.33 -35.54
CA GLU A 171 -21.00 -21.64 -35.30
C GLU A 171 -21.52 -21.79 -33.86
N GLY A 172 -20.79 -21.24 -32.89
CA GLY A 172 -21.22 -21.21 -31.49
C GLY A 172 -22.51 -20.39 -31.29
N ALA A 173 -22.68 -19.32 -32.07
CA ALA A 173 -23.89 -18.49 -32.04
C ALA A 173 -25.17 -19.26 -32.40
N LYS A 174 -25.09 -20.40 -33.11
CA LYS A 174 -26.26 -21.23 -33.44
C LYS A 174 -26.73 -22.12 -32.28
N ASN A 175 -25.99 -22.15 -31.17
CA ASN A 175 -26.24 -23.00 -30.01
C ASN A 175 -26.50 -22.16 -28.74
N ALA A 176 -27.71 -22.26 -28.19
CA ALA A 176 -28.12 -21.48 -27.01
C ALA A 176 -27.25 -21.76 -25.77
N THR A 177 -26.85 -23.02 -25.56
CA THR A 177 -26.00 -23.42 -24.43
C THR A 177 -24.59 -22.85 -24.58
N TYR A 178 -24.07 -22.80 -25.82
CA TYR A 178 -22.80 -22.14 -26.12
C TYR A 178 -22.88 -20.63 -25.86
N GLN A 179 -23.94 -19.96 -26.35
CA GLN A 179 -24.14 -18.53 -26.09
C GLN A 179 -24.17 -18.22 -24.59
N ALA A 180 -24.86 -19.05 -23.82
CA ALA A 180 -24.95 -18.90 -22.37
C ALA A 180 -23.59 -19.08 -21.68
N ALA A 181 -22.80 -20.06 -22.13
CA ALA A 181 -21.44 -20.30 -21.64
C ALA A 181 -20.52 -19.09 -21.94
N TYR A 182 -20.53 -18.62 -23.18
CA TYR A 182 -19.74 -17.48 -23.64
C TYR A 182 -20.07 -16.20 -22.84
N ARG A 183 -21.37 -15.86 -22.75
CA ARG A 183 -21.85 -14.71 -21.98
C ARG A 183 -21.45 -14.78 -20.50
N SER A 184 -21.48 -15.98 -19.92
CA SER A 184 -21.07 -16.18 -18.52
C SER A 184 -19.56 -15.98 -18.35
N CYS A 185 -18.75 -16.41 -19.32
CA CYS A 185 -17.31 -16.12 -19.34
C CYS A 185 -17.03 -14.61 -19.42
N MET A 186 -17.70 -13.90 -20.33
CA MET A 186 -17.56 -12.43 -20.49
C MET A 186 -17.90 -11.68 -19.20
N ARG A 187 -19.00 -12.06 -18.53
CA ARG A 187 -19.40 -11.47 -17.25
C ARG A 187 -18.39 -11.68 -16.13
N ARG A 188 -17.80 -12.87 -16.04
CA ARG A 188 -16.76 -13.15 -15.03
C ARG A 188 -15.50 -12.32 -15.26
N LYS A 189 -15.22 -11.94 -16.51
CA LYS A 189 -14.11 -11.05 -16.87
C LYS A 189 -14.46 -9.56 -16.69
N GLY A 190 -15.72 -9.23 -16.42
CA GLY A 190 -16.17 -7.85 -16.14
C GLY A 190 -16.81 -7.13 -17.32
N PHE A 191 -17.30 -7.86 -18.34
CA PHE A 191 -17.89 -7.30 -19.56
C PHE A 191 -19.40 -7.59 -19.73
#